data_AF-A0AAD4L5G2-F1
#
_entry.id   AF-A0AAD4L5G2-F1
#
_cell.length_a   1.000
_cell.length_b   1.000
_cell.length_c   1.000
_cell.angle_alpha   90.00
_cell.angle_beta   90.00
_cell.angle_gamma   90.00
#
_symmetry.space_group_name_H-M   'P 1'
#
loop_
_entity.id
_entity.type
_entity.pdbx_description
1 polymer ?
#
loop_
_entity_poly.entity_id
_entity_poly.type
_entity_poly.pdbx_seq_one_letter_code
_entity_poly.pdbx_strand_id
1 'polypeptide(L)'
;MCLKNLWHFTRAYVKRGNSIPLPSYICIAITYPEITRRIHEEGDVAAHVLRRCVEALVVNKLATDMNGRTPPVNDAKLVCLSSILDSERRDVRLCLTQPGVLGLVNLAPFVLGPVGCLKIDNLPLESRDILKQTLGILSHALPARLNAQLQQAQTIALFNISDDRFERTVVSRFHGFLKICIPGASESHFMEAIRTSCLRMCLKTLWHAGKAYHHNSDPLPPYYPLMLASPEIIHHFQTEQDPVARLTGCCFGALIVSRLVDTFPSPILLSGHVEDAELACISAILGMGHHEELLSPHQLRIINFQKVVSLLSGEIDILFTMEGTPASILGTAQDTLHDLANRLFDSRFGFSDVPGDQQRLLLVIHKQVENAVRSDSGRHKDQMVKILKRLRKVLEKLLSAVGPSQDTAMQD
;
A
#
# COMPACT_ATOMS: atom_id res chain seq x y z
N MET A 1 -15.65 -14.90 -21.01
CA MET A 1 -17.14 -14.75 -21.05
C MET A 1 -17.79 -14.71 -19.66
N CYS A 2 -17.48 -15.62 -18.72
CA CYS A 2 -18.15 -15.67 -17.41
C CYS A 2 -18.01 -14.38 -16.59
N LEU A 3 -16.79 -13.83 -16.44
CA LEU A 3 -16.55 -12.59 -15.70
C LEU A 3 -17.27 -11.38 -16.31
N LYS A 4 -17.38 -11.33 -17.64
CA LYS A 4 -18.15 -10.29 -18.35
C LYS A 4 -19.63 -10.37 -18.03
N ASN A 5 -20.24 -11.57 -18.10
CA ASN A 5 -21.66 -11.74 -17.76
C ASN A 5 -21.92 -11.40 -16.30
N LEU A 6 -21.01 -11.78 -15.41
CA LEU A 6 -21.07 -11.43 -13.99
C LEU A 6 -20.96 -9.90 -13.79
N TRP A 7 -20.11 -9.22 -14.56
CA TRP A 7 -20.03 -7.77 -14.53
C TRP A 7 -21.33 -7.09 -14.98
N HIS A 8 -21.93 -7.51 -16.10
CA HIS A 8 -23.22 -6.99 -16.56
C HIS A 8 -24.32 -7.22 -15.53
N PHE A 9 -24.35 -8.41 -14.93
CA PHE A 9 -25.27 -8.76 -13.84
C PHE A 9 -25.11 -7.80 -12.66
N THR A 10 -23.90 -7.68 -12.09
CA THR A 10 -23.65 -6.82 -10.93
C THR A 10 -23.94 -5.35 -11.24
N ARG A 11 -23.56 -4.86 -12.43
CA ARG A 11 -23.87 -3.51 -12.89
C ARG A 11 -25.37 -3.24 -12.90
N ALA A 12 -26.19 -4.20 -13.35
CA ALA A 12 -27.65 -4.05 -13.34
C ALA A 12 -28.19 -3.89 -11.91
N TYR A 13 -27.64 -4.63 -10.94
CA TYR A 13 -28.02 -4.51 -9.53
C TYR A 13 -27.57 -3.19 -8.90
N VAL A 14 -26.38 -2.68 -9.25
CA VAL A 14 -25.93 -1.35 -8.83
C VAL A 14 -26.87 -0.26 -9.35
N LYS A 15 -27.26 -0.33 -10.63
CA LYS A 15 -28.21 0.63 -11.24
C LYS A 15 -29.58 0.62 -10.57
N ARG A 16 -30.00 -0.53 -10.03
CA ARG A 16 -31.28 -0.67 -9.31
C ARG A 16 -31.25 -0.03 -7.92
N GLY A 17 -30.12 0.48 -7.44
CA GLY A 17 -30.01 1.11 -6.12
C GLY A 17 -30.51 0.19 -5.02
N ASN A 18 -31.17 0.72 -3.98
CA ASN A 18 -31.62 -0.07 -2.83
C ASN A 18 -32.85 -0.94 -3.08
N SER A 19 -33.49 -0.84 -4.26
CA SER A 19 -34.75 -1.53 -4.56
C SER A 19 -34.63 -3.05 -4.53
N ILE A 20 -33.50 -3.60 -4.96
CA ILE A 20 -33.25 -5.04 -4.99
C ILE A 20 -31.87 -5.33 -4.38
N PRO A 21 -31.78 -6.19 -3.35
CA PRO A 21 -30.49 -6.54 -2.76
C PRO A 21 -29.68 -7.40 -3.71
N LEU A 22 -28.36 -7.32 -3.60
CA LEU A 22 -27.49 -8.30 -4.26
C LEU A 22 -27.78 -9.71 -3.69
N PRO A 23 -27.95 -10.74 -4.54
CA PRO A 23 -28.19 -12.10 -4.06
C PRO A 23 -27.00 -12.64 -3.27
N SER A 24 -27.26 -13.36 -2.18
CA SER A 24 -26.23 -13.86 -1.26
C SER A 24 -25.24 -14.82 -1.90
N TYR A 25 -25.65 -15.58 -2.92
CA TYR A 25 -24.76 -16.49 -3.63
C TYR A 25 -23.62 -15.78 -4.39
N ILE A 26 -23.79 -14.49 -4.73
CA ILE A 26 -22.72 -13.70 -5.36
C ILE A 26 -21.56 -13.48 -4.38
N CYS A 27 -21.86 -13.21 -3.11
CA CYS A 27 -20.86 -13.12 -2.06
C CYS A 27 -20.06 -14.43 -1.97
N ILE A 28 -20.77 -15.55 -1.86
CA ILE A 28 -20.17 -16.89 -1.74
C ILE A 28 -19.26 -17.19 -2.94
N ALA A 29 -19.72 -16.92 -4.16
CA ALA A 29 -18.97 -17.20 -5.38
C ALA A 29 -17.67 -16.39 -5.48
N ILE A 30 -17.69 -15.12 -5.08
CA ILE A 30 -16.52 -14.22 -5.20
C ILE A 30 -15.51 -14.47 -4.08
N THR A 31 -15.97 -14.85 -2.90
CA THR A 31 -15.09 -15.20 -1.78
C THR A 31 -14.61 -16.65 -1.81
N TYR A 32 -15.03 -17.44 -2.81
CA TYR A 32 -14.64 -18.85 -2.89
C TYR A 32 -13.14 -18.97 -3.24
N PRO A 33 -12.32 -19.60 -2.38
CA PRO A 33 -10.86 -19.64 -2.54
C PRO A 33 -10.42 -20.23 -3.87
N GLU A 34 -11.11 -21.24 -4.39
CA GLU A 34 -10.78 -21.91 -5.64
C GLU A 34 -11.03 -21.03 -6.86
N ILE A 35 -12.08 -20.20 -6.84
CA ILE A 35 -12.37 -19.23 -7.91
C ILE A 35 -11.31 -18.12 -7.86
N THR A 36 -11.00 -17.64 -6.65
CA THR A 36 -9.96 -16.63 -6.44
C THR A 36 -8.58 -17.13 -6.89
N ARG A 37 -8.23 -18.37 -6.54
CA ARG A 37 -6.95 -19.00 -6.88
C ARG A 37 -6.82 -19.22 -8.39
N ARG A 38 -7.83 -19.81 -9.04
CA ARG A 38 -7.79 -20.08 -10.48
C ARG A 38 -7.64 -18.81 -11.31
N ILE A 39 -8.34 -17.73 -10.95
CA ILE A 39 -8.20 -16.44 -11.64
C ILE A 39 -6.87 -15.77 -11.30
N HIS A 40 -6.26 -16.04 -10.13
CA HIS A 40 -4.93 -15.52 -9.80
C HIS A 40 -3.82 -16.27 -10.56
N GLU A 41 -4.02 -17.56 -10.83
CA GLU A 41 -3.09 -18.42 -11.57
C GLU A 41 -3.25 -18.30 -13.09
N GLU A 42 -4.44 -17.95 -13.59
CA GLU A 42 -4.64 -17.46 -14.95
C GLU A 42 -3.94 -16.11 -15.09
N GLY A 43 -2.70 -16.09 -15.57
CA GLY A 43 -1.94 -14.86 -15.85
C GLY A 43 -2.54 -13.96 -16.96
N ASP A 44 -3.84 -14.07 -17.24
CA ASP A 44 -4.58 -13.20 -18.14
C ASP A 44 -4.94 -11.88 -17.44
N VAL A 45 -4.22 -10.83 -17.82
CA VAL A 45 -4.43 -9.45 -17.36
C VAL A 45 -5.89 -9.01 -17.57
N ALA A 46 -6.53 -9.38 -18.68
CA ALA A 46 -7.92 -9.02 -18.93
C ALA A 46 -8.87 -9.70 -17.93
N ALA A 47 -8.63 -10.96 -17.60
CA ALA A 47 -9.40 -11.67 -16.57
C ALA A 47 -9.23 -11.02 -15.20
N HIS A 48 -8.02 -10.60 -14.83
CA HIS A 48 -7.78 -9.86 -13.58
C HIS A 48 -8.53 -8.52 -13.54
N VAL A 49 -8.48 -7.72 -14.63
CA VAL A 49 -9.21 -6.45 -14.74
C VAL A 49 -10.71 -6.68 -14.53
N LEU A 50 -11.29 -7.64 -15.26
CA LEU A 50 -12.71 -7.92 -15.21
C LEU A 50 -13.14 -8.39 -13.82
N ARG A 51 -12.34 -9.26 -13.18
CA ARG A 51 -12.57 -9.70 -11.81
C ARG A 51 -12.57 -8.52 -10.84
N ARG A 52 -11.56 -7.64 -10.89
CA ARG A 52 -11.49 -6.46 -9.99
C ARG A 52 -12.65 -5.49 -10.23
N CYS A 53 -13.10 -5.35 -11.47
CA CYS A 53 -14.29 -4.56 -11.77
C CYS A 53 -15.56 -5.17 -11.16
N VAL A 54 -15.73 -6.50 -11.25
CA VAL A 54 -16.84 -7.21 -10.60
C VAL A 54 -16.79 -7.02 -9.09
N GLU A 55 -15.65 -7.29 -8.46
CA GLU A 55 -15.44 -7.13 -7.01
C GLU A 55 -15.76 -5.70 -6.56
N ALA A 56 -15.26 -4.69 -7.27
CA ALA A 56 -15.50 -3.29 -6.92
C ALA A 56 -17.00 -2.92 -6.99
N LEU A 57 -17.72 -3.41 -8.00
CA LEU A 57 -19.17 -3.20 -8.10
C LEU A 57 -19.94 -3.96 -7.00
N VAL A 58 -19.50 -5.18 -6.65
CA VAL A 58 -20.08 -5.97 -5.55
C VAL A 58 -19.87 -5.28 -4.22
N VAL A 59 -18.65 -4.81 -3.94
CA VAL A 59 -18.31 -4.04 -2.74
C VAL A 59 -19.18 -2.80 -2.64
N ASN A 60 -19.25 -1.99 -3.70
CA ASN A 60 -20.06 -0.79 -3.74
C ASN A 60 -21.56 -1.11 -3.51
N LYS A 61 -22.08 -2.17 -4.15
CA LYS A 61 -23.47 -2.60 -4.00
C LYS A 61 -23.78 -3.08 -2.59
N LEU A 62 -22.94 -3.95 -2.03
CA LEU A 62 -23.12 -4.48 -0.68
C LEU A 62 -23.06 -3.36 0.36
N ALA A 63 -22.11 -2.43 0.23
CA ALA A 63 -22.03 -1.28 1.10
C ALA A 63 -23.29 -0.41 1.02
N THR A 64 -23.80 -0.18 -0.20
CA THR A 64 -25.07 0.54 -0.40
C THR A 64 -26.26 -0.20 0.22
N ASP A 65 -26.38 -1.51 0.01
CA ASP A 65 -27.45 -2.35 0.56
C ASP A 65 -27.45 -2.39 2.09
N MET A 66 -26.26 -2.36 2.70
CA MET A 66 -26.07 -2.38 4.15
C MET A 66 -26.33 -1.01 4.78
N ASN A 67 -26.01 0.09 4.08
CA ASN A 67 -26.28 1.44 4.53
C ASN A 67 -27.76 1.83 4.36
N GLY A 68 -28.42 1.31 3.33
CA GLY A 68 -29.79 1.65 2.96
C GLY A 68 -30.90 0.87 3.68
N ARG A 69 -30.59 -0.04 4.62
CA ARG A 69 -31.58 -0.93 5.23
C ARG A 69 -31.52 -0.93 6.76
N THR A 70 -32.69 -0.84 7.37
CA THR A 70 -33.03 -1.41 8.68
C THR A 70 -33.64 -2.79 8.41
N PRO A 71 -33.09 -3.92 8.90
CA PRO A 71 -32.47 -4.19 10.21
C PRO A 71 -30.91 -4.33 10.11
N PRO A 72 -30.15 -4.73 11.17
CA PRO A 72 -28.71 -4.47 11.27
C PRO A 72 -27.88 -5.24 10.24
N VAL A 73 -26.66 -4.74 10.05
CA VAL A 73 -25.63 -5.28 9.18
C VAL A 73 -25.47 -6.80 9.35
N ASN A 74 -25.70 -7.57 8.27
CA ASN A 74 -25.52 -9.01 8.27
C ASN A 74 -24.02 -9.36 8.35
N ASP A 75 -23.62 -10.10 9.38
CA ASP A 75 -22.23 -10.53 9.61
C ASP A 75 -21.64 -11.27 8.41
N ALA A 76 -22.41 -12.11 7.71
CA ALA A 76 -21.93 -12.82 6.51
C ALA A 76 -21.56 -11.85 5.37
N LYS A 77 -22.28 -10.73 5.23
CA LYS A 77 -21.95 -9.70 4.23
C LYS A 77 -20.71 -8.91 4.65
N LEU A 78 -20.53 -8.63 5.95
CA LEU A 78 -19.29 -8.04 6.46
C LEU A 78 -18.09 -8.95 6.27
N VAL A 79 -18.23 -10.26 6.56
CA VAL A 79 -17.18 -11.25 6.30
C VAL A 79 -16.80 -11.20 4.83
N CYS A 80 -17.78 -11.21 3.93
CA CYS A 80 -17.55 -11.15 2.50
C CYS A 80 -16.80 -9.88 2.08
N LEU A 81 -17.23 -8.70 2.55
CA LEU A 81 -16.56 -7.44 2.25
C LEU A 81 -15.13 -7.40 2.79
N SER A 82 -14.93 -7.85 4.03
CA SER A 82 -13.60 -7.97 4.65
C SER A 82 -12.67 -8.90 3.89
N SER A 83 -13.19 -10.02 3.38
CA SER A 83 -12.40 -10.94 2.56
C SER A 83 -12.03 -10.34 1.20
N ILE A 84 -12.95 -9.62 0.54
CA ILE A 84 -12.69 -9.00 -0.77
C ILE A 84 -11.69 -7.85 -0.64
N LEU A 85 -11.89 -6.99 0.36
CA LEU A 85 -11.05 -5.81 0.62
C LEU A 85 -9.74 -6.16 1.34
N ASP A 86 -9.56 -7.43 1.75
CA ASP A 86 -8.51 -7.86 2.64
C ASP A 86 -8.38 -6.85 3.80
N SER A 87 -9.43 -6.66 4.59
CA SER A 87 -9.49 -5.61 5.62
C SER A 87 -10.29 -6.06 6.82
N GLU A 88 -9.98 -5.52 7.99
CA GLU A 88 -10.64 -5.89 9.24
C GLU A 88 -12.14 -5.58 9.20
N ARG A 89 -12.97 -6.46 9.77
CA ARG A 89 -14.44 -6.31 9.78
C ARG A 89 -14.88 -5.01 10.42
N ARG A 90 -14.17 -4.57 11.46
CA ARG A 90 -14.41 -3.31 12.15
C ARG A 90 -14.19 -2.12 11.21
N ASP A 91 -13.07 -2.10 10.50
CA ASP A 91 -12.73 -1.01 9.58
C ASP A 91 -13.74 -0.95 8.43
N VAL A 92 -14.04 -2.10 7.82
CA VAL A 92 -15.05 -2.21 6.76
C VAL A 92 -16.41 -1.71 7.24
N ARG A 93 -16.85 -2.12 8.43
CA ARG A 93 -18.14 -1.71 9.01
C ARG A 93 -18.22 -0.19 9.20
N LEU A 94 -17.16 0.44 9.69
CA LEU A 94 -17.12 1.89 9.90
C LEU A 94 -17.14 2.66 8.57
N CYS A 95 -16.57 2.07 7.52
CA CYS A 95 -16.47 2.68 6.21
C CYS A 95 -17.67 2.39 5.28
N LEU A 96 -18.66 1.61 5.70
CA LEU A 96 -19.91 1.38 4.95
C LEU A 96 -20.68 2.67 4.64
N THR A 97 -20.45 3.73 5.42
CA THR A 97 -21.02 5.05 5.17
C THR A 97 -20.54 5.67 3.85
N GLN A 98 -19.49 5.10 3.24
CA GLN A 98 -18.84 5.58 2.03
C GLN A 98 -18.73 4.47 0.95
N PRO A 99 -19.85 4.03 0.35
CA PRO A 99 -19.88 2.86 -0.55
C PRO A 99 -19.00 3.01 -1.81
N GLY A 100 -19.02 4.19 -2.46
CA GLY A 100 -18.19 4.45 -3.63
C GLY A 100 -16.69 4.44 -3.33
N VAL A 101 -16.32 4.84 -2.11
CA VAL A 101 -14.94 4.80 -1.62
C VAL A 101 -14.47 3.36 -1.44
N LEU A 102 -15.29 2.49 -0.84
CA LEU A 102 -14.94 1.08 -0.68
C LEU A 102 -14.72 0.40 -2.04
N GLY A 103 -15.56 0.71 -3.04
CA GLY A 103 -15.36 0.22 -4.40
C GLY A 103 -14.07 0.73 -5.04
N LEU A 104 -13.71 2.00 -4.80
CA LEU A 104 -12.45 2.59 -5.29
C LEU A 104 -11.23 1.96 -4.62
N VAL A 105 -11.26 1.80 -3.29
CA VAL A 105 -10.20 1.13 -2.51
C VAL A 105 -9.98 -0.30 -2.99
N ASN A 106 -11.03 -1.03 -3.36
CA ASN A 106 -10.88 -2.37 -3.94
C ASN A 106 -10.18 -2.36 -5.31
N LEU A 107 -10.47 -1.35 -6.14
CA LEU A 107 -9.94 -1.25 -7.50
C LEU A 107 -8.51 -0.69 -7.54
N ALA A 108 -8.17 0.16 -6.57
CA ALA A 108 -6.93 0.92 -6.54
C ALA A 108 -5.65 0.06 -6.51
N PRO A 109 -5.51 -1.05 -5.76
CA PRO A 109 -4.29 -1.87 -5.79
C PRO A 109 -3.98 -2.39 -7.19
N PHE A 110 -5.03 -2.70 -7.97
CA PHE A 110 -4.87 -3.15 -9.34
C PHE A 110 -4.37 -2.02 -10.23
N VAL A 111 -5.03 -0.86 -10.19
CA VAL A 111 -4.69 0.28 -11.06
C VAL A 111 -3.36 0.92 -10.70
N LEU A 112 -3.08 1.03 -9.41
CA LEU A 112 -1.86 1.63 -8.91
C LEU A 112 -0.68 0.69 -9.10
N GLY A 113 -0.87 -0.63 -9.02
CA GLY A 113 0.20 -1.60 -9.21
C GLY A 113 0.63 -1.80 -10.67
N PRO A 114 1.77 -2.48 -10.91
CA PRO A 114 2.37 -2.67 -12.23
C PRO A 114 1.46 -3.38 -13.24
N VAL A 115 0.58 -4.28 -12.79
CA VAL A 115 -0.42 -4.93 -13.67
C VAL A 115 -1.50 -3.95 -14.15
N GLY A 116 -1.80 -2.89 -13.40
CA GLY A 116 -2.66 -1.79 -13.83
C GLY A 116 -1.93 -0.72 -14.64
N CYS A 117 -0.61 -0.61 -14.47
CA CYS A 117 0.26 0.24 -15.29
C CYS A 117 0.75 -0.44 -16.57
N LEU A 118 0.39 -1.71 -16.80
CA LEU A 118 0.30 -2.25 -18.16
C LEU A 118 -0.62 -1.32 -18.93
N LYS A 119 -0.05 -0.54 -19.85
CA LYS A 119 -0.74 0.46 -20.67
C LYS A 119 -2.14 -0.05 -20.96
N ILE A 120 -3.17 0.65 -20.49
CA ILE A 120 -4.57 0.25 -20.70
C ILE A 120 -4.89 0.08 -22.20
N ASP A 121 -4.07 0.66 -23.07
CA ASP A 121 -4.09 0.44 -24.52
C ASP A 121 -3.72 -0.98 -24.97
N ASN A 122 -3.02 -1.76 -24.15
CA ASN A 122 -2.72 -3.18 -24.38
C ASN A 122 -3.86 -4.11 -23.93
N LEU A 123 -4.86 -3.59 -23.20
CA LEU A 123 -6.04 -4.37 -22.86
C LEU A 123 -6.94 -4.54 -24.09
N PRO A 124 -7.63 -5.68 -24.24
CA PRO A 124 -8.72 -5.80 -25.18
C PRO A 124 -9.72 -4.65 -24.98
N LEU A 125 -10.19 -4.07 -26.09
CA LEU A 125 -11.09 -2.90 -26.10
C LEU A 125 -12.28 -3.07 -25.14
N GLU A 126 -12.86 -4.27 -25.12
CA GLU A 126 -13.97 -4.62 -24.24
C GLU A 126 -13.63 -4.54 -22.74
N SER A 127 -12.46 -5.04 -22.33
CA SER A 127 -12.01 -4.98 -20.93
C SER A 127 -11.77 -3.53 -20.50
N ARG A 128 -11.20 -2.72 -21.41
CA ARG A 128 -11.02 -1.28 -21.21
C ARG A 128 -12.35 -0.55 -21.03
N ASP A 129 -13.36 -0.88 -21.82
CA ASP A 129 -14.69 -0.26 -21.72
C ASP A 129 -15.41 -0.65 -20.43
N ILE A 130 -15.28 -1.91 -20.01
CA ILE A 130 -15.80 -2.39 -18.71
C ILE A 130 -15.14 -1.65 -17.55
N LEU A 131 -13.81 -1.49 -17.61
CA LEU A 131 -13.04 -0.77 -16.60
C LEU A 131 -13.45 0.71 -16.52
N LYS A 132 -13.54 1.40 -17.66
CA LYS A 132 -14.03 2.80 -17.75
C LYS A 132 -15.45 2.95 -17.19
N GLN A 133 -16.36 2.06 -17.58
CA GLN A 133 -17.74 2.09 -17.10
C GLN A 133 -17.83 1.83 -15.60
N THR A 134 -17.01 0.93 -15.07
CA THR A 134 -16.94 0.65 -13.62
C THR A 134 -16.49 1.88 -12.86
N LEU A 135 -15.40 2.52 -13.28
CA LEU A 135 -14.92 3.75 -12.65
C LEU A 135 -15.96 4.87 -12.73
N GLY A 136 -16.66 5.00 -13.86
CA GLY A 136 -17.78 5.92 -14.00
C GLY A 136 -18.84 5.68 -12.92
N ILE A 137 -19.29 4.43 -12.75
CA ILE A 137 -20.28 4.06 -11.73
C ILE A 137 -19.77 4.39 -10.32
N LEU A 138 -18.53 4.02 -9.98
CA LEU A 138 -17.94 4.28 -8.66
C LEU A 138 -17.80 5.78 -8.40
N SER A 139 -17.41 6.55 -9.41
CA SER A 139 -17.25 8.01 -9.29
C SER A 139 -18.56 8.72 -8.96
N HIS A 140 -19.68 8.26 -9.52
CA HIS A 140 -21.00 8.79 -9.17
C HIS A 140 -21.44 8.40 -7.76
N ALA A 141 -20.89 7.31 -7.20
CA ALA A 141 -21.14 6.87 -5.83
C ALA A 141 -20.18 7.51 -4.80
N LEU A 142 -19.22 8.32 -5.25
CA LEU A 142 -18.32 9.06 -4.35
C LEU A 142 -19.03 10.28 -3.73
N PRO A 143 -18.67 10.65 -2.49
CA PRO A 143 -19.10 11.88 -1.86
C PRO A 143 -18.92 13.13 -2.72
N ALA A 144 -19.93 14.01 -2.73
CA ALA A 144 -19.89 15.28 -3.46
C ALA A 144 -18.68 16.16 -3.10
N ARG A 145 -18.20 16.10 -1.85
CA ARG A 145 -17.00 16.82 -1.39
C ARG A 145 -15.72 16.35 -2.08
N LEU A 146 -15.57 15.03 -2.29
CA LEU A 146 -14.46 14.49 -3.09
C LEU A 146 -14.55 15.02 -4.52
N ASN A 147 -15.75 15.07 -5.11
CA ASN A 147 -15.95 15.65 -6.43
C ASN A 147 -15.56 17.13 -6.53
N ALA A 148 -15.78 17.93 -5.48
CA ALA A 148 -15.48 19.37 -5.47
C ALA A 148 -13.99 19.70 -5.28
N GLN A 149 -13.28 19.00 -4.39
CA GLN A 149 -11.85 19.25 -4.10
C GLN A 149 -10.92 18.84 -5.28
N LEU A 150 -11.41 18.04 -6.20
CA LEU A 150 -10.64 17.50 -7.33
C LEU A 150 -10.59 18.42 -8.56
N GLN A 151 -11.37 19.49 -8.61
CA GLN A 151 -11.69 20.14 -9.90
C GLN A 151 -10.66 21.11 -10.49
N GLN A 152 -9.58 21.54 -9.81
CA GLN A 152 -8.74 22.61 -10.41
C GLN A 152 -7.22 22.50 -10.30
N ALA A 153 -6.61 22.20 -9.14
CA ALA A 153 -5.15 22.24 -9.01
C ALA A 153 -4.45 20.89 -9.24
N GLN A 154 -5.06 19.77 -8.82
CA GLN A 154 -4.42 18.44 -8.85
C GLN A 154 -4.44 17.81 -10.24
N THR A 155 -5.45 18.13 -11.05
CA THR A 155 -5.61 17.60 -12.41
C THR A 155 -4.48 18.08 -13.31
N ILE A 156 -4.02 19.33 -13.20
CA ILE A 156 -2.95 19.90 -14.05
C ILE A 156 -1.60 19.22 -13.79
N ALA A 157 -1.23 19.00 -12.52
CA ALA A 157 0.00 18.28 -12.17
C ALA A 157 -0.03 16.83 -12.67
N LEU A 158 -1.14 16.10 -12.45
CA LEU A 158 -1.33 14.74 -12.96
C LEU A 158 -1.32 14.67 -14.49
N PHE A 159 -1.84 15.70 -15.17
CA PHE A 159 -1.87 15.76 -16.64
C PHE A 159 -0.46 15.69 -17.24
N ASN A 160 0.55 16.22 -16.54
CA ASN A 160 1.95 16.23 -16.95
C ASN A 160 2.73 14.96 -16.55
N ILE A 161 2.15 14.10 -15.70
CA ILE A 161 2.87 12.97 -15.07
C ILE A 161 2.42 11.59 -15.63
N SER A 162 1.20 11.48 -16.13
CA SER A 162 0.70 10.26 -16.78
C SER A 162 -0.08 10.60 -18.04
N ASP A 163 0.17 9.87 -19.13
CA ASP A 163 -0.59 10.00 -20.38
C ASP A 163 -1.95 9.31 -20.30
N ASP A 164 -2.13 8.37 -19.38
CA ASP A 164 -3.38 7.62 -19.25
C ASP A 164 -4.42 8.40 -18.45
N ARG A 165 -5.50 8.80 -19.11
CA ARG A 165 -6.63 9.49 -18.49
C ARG A 165 -7.25 8.66 -17.36
N PHE A 166 -7.25 7.34 -17.48
CA PHE A 166 -7.87 6.46 -16.51
C PHE A 166 -7.05 6.37 -15.23
N GLU A 167 -5.76 6.07 -15.34
CA GLU A 167 -4.82 6.05 -14.23
C GLU A 167 -4.85 7.37 -13.46
N ARG A 168 -4.78 8.51 -14.19
CA ARG A 168 -4.90 9.85 -13.61
C ARG A 168 -6.18 10.02 -12.79
N THR A 169 -7.30 9.52 -13.30
CA THR A 169 -8.59 9.63 -12.59
C THR A 169 -8.54 8.83 -11.30
N VAL A 170 -8.04 7.59 -11.32
CA VAL A 170 -7.97 6.74 -10.12
C VAL A 170 -7.00 7.33 -9.09
N VAL A 171 -5.78 7.70 -9.51
CA VAL A 171 -4.77 8.32 -8.63
C VAL A 171 -5.32 9.59 -8.00
N SER A 172 -5.93 10.47 -8.79
CA SER A 172 -6.50 11.72 -8.30
C SER A 172 -7.60 11.47 -7.26
N ARG A 173 -8.52 10.55 -7.54
CA ARG A 173 -9.64 10.19 -6.65
C ARG A 173 -9.13 9.56 -5.35
N PHE A 174 -8.14 8.68 -5.46
CA PHE A 174 -7.53 8.00 -4.32
C PHE A 174 -6.75 8.98 -3.45
N HIS A 175 -5.97 9.87 -4.05
CA HIS A 175 -5.24 10.94 -3.35
C HIS A 175 -6.20 11.92 -2.65
N GLY A 176 -7.30 12.33 -3.31
CA GLY A 176 -8.34 13.14 -2.69
C GLY A 176 -8.94 12.45 -1.46
N PHE A 177 -9.18 11.14 -1.55
CA PHE A 177 -9.67 10.35 -0.43
C PHE A 177 -8.64 10.24 0.72
N LEU A 178 -7.37 10.01 0.38
CA LEU A 178 -6.27 10.01 1.35
C LEU A 178 -6.18 11.34 2.10
N LYS A 179 -6.33 12.48 1.40
CA LYS A 179 -6.33 13.82 2.01
C LYS A 179 -7.46 14.04 3.01
N ILE A 180 -8.65 13.49 2.76
CA ILE A 180 -9.76 13.58 3.71
C ILE A 180 -9.50 12.74 4.97
N CYS A 181 -8.66 11.71 4.87
CA CYS A 181 -8.26 10.89 6.01
C CYS A 181 -7.18 11.54 6.89
N ILE A 182 -6.60 12.67 6.45
CA ILE A 182 -5.57 13.41 7.19
C ILE A 182 -6.23 14.42 8.16
N PRO A 183 -5.83 14.43 9.45
CA PRO A 183 -6.33 15.40 10.42
C PRO A 183 -6.11 16.85 9.98
N GLY A 184 -7.11 17.72 10.22
CA GLY A 184 -6.98 19.17 9.95
C GLY A 184 -7.19 19.61 8.50
N ALA A 185 -7.32 18.68 7.54
CA ALA A 185 -7.47 19.03 6.12
C ALA A 185 -8.79 19.75 5.76
N SER A 186 -9.79 19.80 6.66
CA SER A 186 -10.95 20.75 6.77
C SER A 186 -11.98 20.16 7.73
N GLU A 187 -12.66 21.00 8.54
CA GLU A 187 -13.78 20.68 9.47
C GLU A 187 -14.53 19.37 9.12
N SER A 188 -14.05 18.27 9.68
CA SER A 188 -14.41 16.93 9.25
C SER A 188 -15.21 16.28 10.38
N HIS A 189 -16.53 16.28 10.21
CA HIS A 189 -17.51 15.57 11.02
C HIS A 189 -17.35 14.03 10.99
N PHE A 190 -16.28 13.49 10.37
CA PHE A 190 -15.93 12.09 10.56
C PHE A 190 -15.54 11.90 12.03
N MET A 191 -16.27 11.02 12.73
CA MET A 191 -15.75 10.50 13.98
C MET A 191 -14.36 9.94 13.72
N GLU A 192 -13.41 10.25 14.60
CA GLU A 192 -12.00 9.87 14.49
C GLU A 192 -11.83 8.39 14.12
N ALA A 193 -12.68 7.51 14.69
CA ALA A 193 -12.71 6.08 14.37
C ALA A 193 -12.95 5.77 12.88
N ILE A 194 -13.83 6.52 12.19
CA ILE A 194 -14.10 6.33 10.76
C ILE A 194 -12.91 6.84 9.94
N ARG A 195 -12.35 8.00 10.31
CA ARG A 195 -11.15 8.55 9.65
C ARG A 195 -9.99 7.55 9.69
N THR A 196 -9.67 7.03 10.88
CA THR A 196 -8.61 6.04 11.07
C THR A 196 -8.88 4.75 10.29
N SER A 197 -10.12 4.26 10.29
CA SER A 197 -10.50 3.05 9.53
C SER A 197 -10.31 3.24 8.01
N CYS A 198 -10.75 4.39 7.49
CA CYS A 198 -10.53 4.77 6.10
C CYS A 198 -9.04 4.86 5.76
N LEU A 199 -8.23 5.48 6.64
CA LEU A 199 -6.79 5.60 6.46
C LEU A 199 -6.11 4.24 6.43
N ARG A 200 -6.44 3.32 7.35
CA ARG A 200 -5.88 1.96 7.36
C ARG A 200 -6.13 1.23 6.04
N MET A 201 -7.35 1.29 5.51
CA MET A 201 -7.68 0.67 4.22
C MET A 201 -6.92 1.32 3.04
N CYS A 202 -6.78 2.65 3.04
CA CYS A 202 -5.95 3.36 2.05
C CYS A 202 -4.49 2.91 2.11
N LEU A 203 -3.91 2.89 3.31
CA LEU A 203 -2.52 2.51 3.50
C LEU A 203 -2.28 1.06 3.12
N LYS A 204 -3.21 0.16 3.45
CA LYS A 204 -3.13 -1.24 3.03
C LYS A 204 -3.20 -1.38 1.51
N THR A 205 -4.05 -0.59 0.85
CA THR A 205 -4.12 -0.51 -0.61
C THR A 205 -2.82 0.00 -1.24
N LEU A 206 -2.25 1.07 -0.70
CA LEU A 206 -0.97 1.62 -1.13
C LEU A 206 0.17 0.61 -0.92
N TRP A 207 0.17 -0.09 0.21
CA TRP A 207 1.13 -1.13 0.52
C TRP A 207 1.05 -2.28 -0.49
N HIS A 208 -0.14 -2.79 -0.81
CA HIS A 208 -0.32 -3.82 -1.84
C HIS A 208 0.20 -3.37 -3.20
N ALA A 209 -0.07 -2.12 -3.60
CA ALA A 209 0.45 -1.57 -4.85
C ALA A 209 1.98 -1.43 -4.83
N GLY A 210 2.55 -0.93 -3.74
CA GLY A 210 4.00 -0.81 -3.55
C GLY A 210 4.71 -2.17 -3.56
N LYS A 211 4.11 -3.18 -2.92
CA LYS A 211 4.60 -4.56 -2.93
C LYS A 211 4.62 -5.14 -4.34
N ALA A 212 3.58 -4.89 -5.12
CA ALA A 212 3.54 -5.31 -6.51
C ALA A 212 4.68 -4.66 -7.33
N TYR A 213 4.97 -3.37 -7.18
CA TYR A 213 6.15 -2.76 -7.83
C TYR A 213 7.47 -3.32 -7.32
N HIS A 214 7.55 -3.66 -6.04
CA HIS A 214 8.73 -4.29 -5.46
C HIS A 214 9.09 -5.59 -6.17
N HIS A 215 8.10 -6.38 -6.59
CA HIS A 215 8.35 -7.63 -7.30
C HIS A 215 8.48 -7.49 -8.81
N ASN A 216 8.12 -6.35 -9.39
CA ASN A 216 8.22 -6.10 -10.82
C ASN A 216 9.47 -5.30 -11.18
N SER A 217 9.93 -5.40 -12.42
CA SER A 217 11.12 -4.65 -12.87
C SER A 217 10.80 -3.21 -13.28
N ASP A 218 9.53 -2.89 -13.51
CA ASP A 218 9.09 -1.59 -14.03
C ASP A 218 9.42 -0.42 -13.09
N PRO A 219 9.81 0.74 -13.64
CA PRO A 219 10.06 1.92 -12.83
C PRO A 219 8.81 2.34 -12.06
N LEU A 220 9.01 2.93 -10.89
CA LEU A 220 7.91 3.47 -10.10
C LEU A 220 7.33 4.68 -10.84
N PRO A 221 6.00 4.78 -11.03
CA PRO A 221 5.42 5.95 -11.69
C PRO A 221 5.70 7.25 -10.92
N PRO A 222 5.95 8.38 -11.60
CA PRO A 222 6.37 9.61 -10.92
C PRO A 222 5.30 10.22 -10.00
N TYR A 223 4.02 9.85 -10.17
CA TYR A 223 2.95 10.29 -9.26
C TYR A 223 3.07 9.69 -7.86
N TYR A 224 3.86 8.62 -7.66
CA TYR A 224 4.13 8.10 -6.32
C TYR A 224 4.89 9.11 -5.47
N PRO A 225 6.15 9.49 -5.78
CA PRO A 225 6.87 10.47 -4.99
C PRO A 225 6.21 11.85 -5.00
N LEU A 226 5.52 12.23 -6.09
CA LEU A 226 4.88 13.55 -6.20
C LEU A 226 3.54 13.68 -5.47
N MET A 227 2.79 12.59 -5.27
CA MET A 227 1.42 12.68 -4.74
C MET A 227 1.09 11.63 -3.67
N LEU A 228 1.42 10.36 -3.89
CA LEU A 228 1.00 9.28 -2.99
C LEU A 228 1.98 9.03 -1.84
N ALA A 229 3.21 9.52 -1.99
CA ALA A 229 4.30 9.46 -1.03
C ALA A 229 5.01 10.83 -0.94
N SER A 230 4.28 11.92 -1.17
CA SER A 230 4.84 13.27 -1.01
C SER A 230 5.27 13.51 0.45
N PRO A 231 6.24 14.39 0.71
CA PRO A 231 6.71 14.66 2.06
C PRO A 231 5.59 14.99 3.05
N GLU A 232 4.56 15.72 2.62
CA GLU A 232 3.39 16.05 3.44
C GLU A 232 2.61 14.79 3.83
N ILE A 233 2.30 13.95 2.85
CA ILE A 233 1.58 12.68 3.07
C ILE A 233 2.39 11.75 4.00
N ILE A 234 3.70 11.64 3.76
CA ILE A 234 4.59 10.81 4.57
C ILE A 234 4.69 11.33 6.00
N HIS A 235 4.80 12.64 6.19
CA HIS A 235 4.81 13.24 7.52
C HIS A 235 3.54 12.90 8.30
N HIS A 236 2.38 12.92 7.63
CA HIS A 236 1.13 12.51 8.26
C HIS A 236 1.12 11.03 8.64
N PHE A 237 1.66 10.13 7.81
CA PHE A 237 1.75 8.71 8.16
C PHE A 237 2.66 8.47 9.38
N GLN A 238 3.75 9.23 9.49
CA GLN A 238 4.70 9.11 10.59
C GLN A 238 4.18 9.67 11.91
N THR A 239 3.32 10.69 11.86
CA THR A 239 2.75 11.38 13.03
C THR A 239 1.35 10.89 13.41
N GLU A 240 0.74 10.02 12.61
CA GLU A 240 -0.53 9.37 12.90
C GLU A 240 -0.48 8.68 14.27
N GLN A 241 -1.52 8.82 15.08
CA GLN A 241 -1.58 8.25 16.43
C GLN A 241 -1.89 6.75 16.42
N ASP A 242 -2.66 6.31 15.42
CA ASP A 242 -2.98 4.91 15.24
C ASP A 242 -1.75 4.07 14.85
N PRO A 243 -1.32 3.09 15.68
CA PRO A 243 -0.10 2.31 15.44
C PRO A 243 -0.22 1.40 14.20
N VAL A 244 -1.42 0.92 13.87
CA VAL A 244 -1.66 0.09 12.69
C VAL A 244 -1.46 0.91 11.42
N ALA A 245 -2.08 2.10 11.33
CA ALA A 245 -1.88 3.02 10.23
C ALA A 245 -0.41 3.46 10.13
N ARG A 246 0.20 3.90 11.24
CA ARG A 246 1.61 4.34 11.28
C ARG A 246 2.56 3.26 10.77
N LEU A 247 2.39 2.01 11.22
CA LEU A 247 3.21 0.88 10.77
C LEU A 247 2.95 0.51 9.30
N THR A 248 1.69 0.49 8.86
CA THR A 248 1.34 0.21 7.45
C THR A 248 1.92 1.27 6.52
N GLY A 249 1.81 2.55 6.90
CA GLY A 249 2.39 3.68 6.17
C GLY A 249 3.92 3.61 6.11
N CYS A 250 4.57 3.20 7.21
CA CYS A 250 6.01 2.94 7.21
C CYS A 250 6.39 1.78 6.28
N CYS A 251 5.62 0.69 6.27
CA CYS A 251 5.87 -0.44 5.37
C CYS A 251 5.72 -0.05 3.91
N PHE A 252 4.67 0.70 3.58
CA PHE A 252 4.47 1.28 2.26
C PHE A 252 5.65 2.18 1.86
N GLY A 253 6.01 3.16 2.71
CA GLY A 253 7.13 4.06 2.44
C GLY A 253 8.43 3.30 2.22
N ALA A 254 8.68 2.25 3.00
CA ALA A 254 9.90 1.45 2.85
C ALA A 254 9.98 0.73 1.50
N LEU A 255 8.86 0.23 0.97
CA LEU A 255 8.82 -0.35 -0.38
C LEU A 255 9.07 0.71 -1.46
N ILE A 256 8.54 1.92 -1.28
CA ILE A 256 8.79 3.05 -2.20
C ILE A 256 10.27 3.43 -2.20
N VAL A 257 10.89 3.64 -1.03
CA VAL A 257 12.33 3.93 -0.93
C VAL A 257 13.14 2.80 -1.57
N SER A 258 12.78 1.54 -1.32
CA SER A 258 13.49 0.43 -1.92
C SER A 258 13.44 0.46 -3.45
N ARG A 259 12.33 0.90 -4.05
CA ARG A 259 12.22 1.09 -5.51
C ARG A 259 13.01 2.28 -6.02
N LEU A 260 12.89 3.42 -5.36
CA LEU A 260 13.60 4.64 -5.77
C LEU A 260 15.11 4.44 -5.66
N VAL A 261 15.61 3.82 -4.59
CA VAL A 261 17.05 3.57 -4.42
C VAL A 261 17.64 2.70 -5.54
N ASP A 262 16.85 1.82 -6.16
CA ASP A 262 17.31 0.97 -7.27
C ASP A 262 17.55 1.75 -8.58
N THR A 263 16.99 2.96 -8.74
CA THR A 263 17.18 3.78 -9.94
C THR A 263 18.48 4.58 -9.90
N PHE A 264 19.15 4.67 -8.74
CA PHE A 264 20.37 5.46 -8.57
C PHE A 264 21.65 4.61 -8.75
N PRO A 265 22.51 4.93 -9.74
CA PRO A 265 23.76 4.21 -9.96
C PRO A 265 24.92 4.67 -9.07
N SER A 266 24.77 5.78 -8.33
CA SER A 266 25.84 6.45 -7.59
C SER A 266 25.39 6.86 -6.18
N PRO A 267 26.33 7.22 -5.28
CA PRO A 267 25.99 7.83 -4.00
C PRO A 267 25.08 9.05 -4.17
N ILE A 268 24.13 9.18 -3.25
CA ILE A 268 23.06 10.17 -3.31
C ILE A 268 23.34 11.22 -2.23
N LEU A 269 23.30 12.49 -2.64
CA LEU A 269 23.29 13.61 -1.71
C LEU A 269 21.84 13.90 -1.29
N LEU A 270 21.50 13.61 -0.04
CA LEU A 270 20.21 14.00 0.52
C LEU A 270 20.39 15.39 1.16
N SER A 271 19.87 16.44 0.53
CA SER A 271 19.89 17.81 1.06
C SER A 271 18.49 18.24 1.52
N GLY A 272 18.39 19.28 2.35
CA GLY A 272 17.10 19.82 2.79
C GLY A 272 16.33 20.62 1.73
N HIS A 273 16.94 20.90 0.58
CA HIS A 273 16.44 21.81 -0.46
C HIS A 273 16.22 21.09 -1.80
N VAL A 274 15.98 19.76 -1.78
CA VAL A 274 15.95 19.01 -3.03
C VAL A 274 14.73 19.37 -3.88
N GLU A 275 14.99 19.91 -5.08
CA GLU A 275 13.96 20.13 -6.10
C GLU A 275 13.45 18.81 -6.71
N ASP A 276 14.23 17.72 -6.58
CA ASP A 276 13.84 16.37 -7.00
C ASP A 276 12.87 15.73 -6.00
N ALA A 277 11.66 15.45 -6.49
CA ALA A 277 10.59 14.83 -5.74
C ALA A 277 10.95 13.43 -5.21
N GLU A 278 11.78 12.66 -5.91
CA GLU A 278 12.19 11.32 -5.49
C GLU A 278 13.09 11.41 -4.25
N LEU A 279 14.05 12.34 -4.25
CA LEU A 279 14.95 12.56 -3.14
C LEU A 279 14.23 13.18 -1.93
N ALA A 280 13.33 14.14 -2.17
CA ALA A 280 12.46 14.68 -1.11
C ALA A 280 11.59 13.58 -0.49
N CYS A 281 11.04 12.67 -1.30
CA CYS A 281 10.29 11.51 -0.86
C CYS A 281 11.16 10.55 -0.01
N ILE A 282 12.36 10.18 -0.48
CA ILE A 282 13.31 9.34 0.28
C ILE A 282 13.65 9.99 1.62
N SER A 283 14.04 11.27 1.62
CA SER A 283 14.45 11.97 2.83
C SER A 283 13.31 12.04 3.85
N ALA A 284 12.09 12.36 3.39
CA ALA A 284 10.90 12.36 4.24
C ALA A 284 10.60 10.96 4.80
N ILE A 285 10.67 9.91 3.96
CA ILE A 285 10.39 8.53 4.40
C ILE A 285 11.43 8.05 5.39
N LEU A 286 12.71 8.36 5.21
CA LEU A 286 13.76 7.94 6.14
C LEU A 286 13.80 8.80 7.40
N GLY A 287 13.27 10.04 7.35
CA GLY A 287 13.34 10.99 8.45
C GLY A 287 14.73 11.59 8.60
N MET A 288 15.47 11.68 7.49
CA MET A 288 16.77 12.32 7.46
C MET A 288 16.56 13.84 7.41
N GLY A 289 17.05 14.53 8.44
CA GLY A 289 16.98 15.98 8.56
C GLY A 289 17.89 16.70 7.55
N HIS A 290 17.95 18.03 7.63
CA HIS A 290 18.66 18.94 6.70
C HIS A 290 20.21 18.81 6.68
N HIS A 291 20.77 17.67 7.08
CA HIS A 291 22.20 17.41 7.01
C HIS A 291 22.54 16.78 5.65
N GLU A 292 23.44 17.42 4.92
CA GLU A 292 23.99 16.89 3.67
C GLU A 292 24.85 15.67 3.98
N GLU A 293 24.24 14.48 3.95
CA GLU A 293 24.94 13.21 4.04
C GLU A 293 24.97 12.56 2.66
N LEU A 294 26.18 12.31 2.15
CA LEU A 294 26.38 11.51 0.96
C LEU A 294 26.23 10.04 1.34
N LEU A 295 25.11 9.43 0.96
CA LEU A 295 24.84 8.02 1.27
C LEU A 295 24.85 7.17 0.00
N SER A 296 25.54 6.04 0.09
CA SER A 296 25.45 5.00 -0.93
C SER A 296 24.03 4.39 -0.97
N PRO A 297 23.57 3.88 -2.13
CA PRO A 297 22.33 3.10 -2.22
C PRO A 297 22.26 1.95 -1.20
N HIS A 298 23.40 1.31 -0.90
CA HIS A 298 23.48 0.25 0.10
C HIS A 298 23.18 0.77 1.52
N GLN A 299 23.76 1.91 1.92
CA GLN A 299 23.47 2.56 3.21
C GLN A 299 22.00 2.93 3.33
N LEU A 300 21.40 3.48 2.27
CA LEU A 300 19.98 3.84 2.26
C LEU A 300 19.08 2.62 2.46
N ARG A 301 19.41 1.47 1.84
CA ARG A 301 18.66 0.22 2.06
C ARG A 301 18.77 -0.28 3.50
N ILE A 302 19.94 -0.16 4.12
CA ILE A 302 20.14 -0.54 5.54
C ILE A 302 19.31 0.36 6.46
N ILE A 303 19.38 1.68 6.27
CA ILE A 303 18.62 2.66 7.05
C ILE A 303 17.12 2.42 6.89
N ASN A 304 16.67 2.18 5.65
CA ASN A 304 15.29 1.85 5.35
C ASN A 304 14.81 0.58 6.07
N PHE A 305 15.59 -0.51 6.01
CA PHE A 305 15.30 -1.75 6.73
C PHE A 305 15.27 -1.53 8.26
N GLN A 306 16.24 -0.78 8.78
CA GLN A 306 16.32 -0.45 10.21
C GLN A 306 15.12 0.35 10.68
N LYS A 307 14.62 1.29 9.87
CA LYS A 307 13.43 2.09 10.21
C LYS A 307 12.21 1.19 10.46
N VAL A 308 11.93 0.25 9.56
CA VAL A 308 10.82 -0.70 9.72
C VAL A 308 10.99 -1.57 10.97
N VAL A 309 12.19 -2.14 11.18
CA VAL A 309 12.49 -2.94 12.38
C VAL A 309 12.32 -2.13 13.65
N SER A 310 12.76 -0.87 13.65
CA SER A 310 12.74 -0.01 14.84
C SER A 310 11.32 0.39 15.21
N LEU A 311 10.51 0.80 14.23
CA LEU A 311 9.11 1.11 14.45
C LEU A 311 8.35 -0.13 14.92
N LEU A 312 8.46 -1.25 14.21
CA LEU A 312 7.77 -2.49 14.59
C LEU A 312 8.14 -2.93 16.01
N SER A 313 9.42 -2.81 16.39
CA SER A 313 9.86 -3.10 17.76
C SER A 313 9.29 -2.16 18.81
N GLY A 314 9.05 -0.89 18.48
CA GLY A 314 8.43 0.09 19.38
C GLY A 314 6.93 -0.12 19.53
N GLU A 315 6.26 -0.57 18.46
CA GLU A 315 4.81 -0.75 18.42
C GLU A 315 4.35 -2.14 18.86
N ILE A 316 5.24 -3.15 18.89
CA ILE A 316 4.85 -4.55 19.08
C ILE A 316 4.01 -4.78 20.34
N ASP A 317 4.35 -4.16 21.47
CA ASP A 317 3.58 -4.35 22.70
C ASP A 317 2.18 -3.72 22.62
N ILE A 318 2.06 -2.58 21.94
CA ILE A 318 0.77 -1.92 21.71
C ILE A 318 -0.09 -2.78 20.78
N LEU A 319 0.47 -3.27 19.68
CA LEU A 319 -0.25 -4.10 18.71
C LEU A 319 -0.86 -5.36 19.36
N PHE A 320 -0.15 -5.99 20.28
CA PHE A 320 -0.63 -7.19 21.00
C PHE A 320 -1.56 -6.89 22.20
N THR A 321 -1.66 -5.64 22.64
CA THR A 321 -2.61 -5.23 23.70
C THR A 321 -3.87 -4.58 23.15
N MET A 322 -3.86 -4.13 21.89
CA MET A 322 -5.04 -3.64 21.20
C MET A 322 -6.10 -4.73 21.05
N GLU A 323 -7.35 -4.38 21.35
CA GLU A 323 -8.50 -5.25 21.16
C GLU A 323 -8.66 -5.58 19.67
N GLY A 324 -8.46 -6.86 19.32
CA GLY A 324 -8.43 -7.31 17.93
C GLY A 324 -7.10 -7.02 17.23
N THR A 325 -5.96 -7.41 17.81
CA THR A 325 -4.65 -7.43 17.12
C THR A 325 -4.84 -7.96 15.70
N PRO A 326 -4.69 -7.13 14.66
CA PRO A 326 -4.92 -7.60 13.30
C PRO A 326 -3.78 -8.56 12.98
N ALA A 327 -4.03 -9.86 12.89
CA ALA A 327 -3.06 -10.80 12.35
C ALA A 327 -2.53 -10.30 10.98
N SER A 328 -3.37 -9.54 10.25
CA SER A 328 -3.01 -8.89 9.01
C SER A 328 -1.88 -7.87 9.10
N ILE A 329 -1.75 -7.07 10.18
CA ILE A 329 -0.69 -6.05 10.26
C ILE A 329 0.68 -6.69 10.51
N LEU A 330 0.71 -7.77 11.29
CA LEU A 330 1.93 -8.55 11.49
C LEU A 330 2.36 -9.21 10.19
N GLY A 331 1.42 -9.77 9.42
CA GLY A 331 1.67 -10.28 8.07
C GLY A 331 2.22 -9.20 7.14
N THR A 332 1.60 -8.01 7.08
CA THR A 332 2.09 -6.86 6.30
C THR A 332 3.53 -6.50 6.65
N ALA A 333 3.87 -6.43 7.95
CA ALA A 333 5.21 -6.09 8.39
C ALA A 333 6.23 -7.21 8.11
N GLN A 334 5.85 -8.48 8.31
CA GLN A 334 6.70 -9.63 8.01
C GLN A 334 7.01 -9.75 6.52
N ASP A 335 5.99 -9.61 5.67
CA ASP A 335 6.14 -9.58 4.22
C ASP A 335 7.07 -8.46 3.78
N THR A 336 6.89 -7.25 4.35
CA THR A 336 7.75 -6.10 4.03
C THR A 336 9.19 -6.35 4.47
N LEU A 337 9.42 -6.90 5.67
CA LEU A 337 10.75 -7.26 6.13
C LEU A 337 11.39 -8.33 5.23
N HIS A 338 10.62 -9.31 4.78
CA HIS A 338 11.08 -10.33 3.84
C HIS A 338 11.50 -9.71 2.50
N ASP A 339 10.65 -8.86 1.94
CA ASP A 339 10.88 -8.16 0.68
C ASP A 339 12.11 -7.25 0.72
N LEU A 340 12.27 -6.47 1.80
CA LEU A 340 13.43 -5.60 2.00
C LEU A 340 14.71 -6.41 2.29
N ALA A 341 14.60 -7.47 3.10
CA ALA A 341 15.74 -8.35 3.35
C ALA A 341 16.24 -8.94 2.04
N ASN A 342 15.38 -9.53 1.19
CA ASN A 342 15.81 -10.10 -0.08
C ASN A 342 16.54 -9.08 -0.97
N ARG A 343 16.17 -7.80 -0.94
CA ARG A 343 16.88 -6.74 -1.70
C ARG A 343 18.19 -6.30 -1.09
N LEU A 344 18.36 -6.39 0.23
CA LEU A 344 19.68 -6.25 0.84
C LEU A 344 20.67 -7.32 0.33
N PHE A 345 20.14 -8.45 -0.18
CA PHE A 345 20.91 -9.57 -0.71
C PHE A 345 21.05 -9.61 -2.22
N ASP A 346 20.43 -8.67 -2.95
CA ASP A 346 20.43 -8.73 -4.40
C ASP A 346 21.85 -8.47 -4.95
N SER A 347 22.41 -9.51 -5.56
CA SER A 347 23.74 -9.53 -6.17
C SER A 347 23.97 -8.49 -7.26
N ARG A 348 22.88 -7.91 -7.82
CA ARG A 348 22.95 -6.88 -8.88
C ARG A 348 23.64 -5.58 -8.45
N PHE A 349 23.83 -5.35 -7.16
CA PHE A 349 24.34 -4.10 -6.62
C PHE A 349 25.67 -4.24 -5.86
N GLY A 350 26.49 -5.24 -6.22
CA GLY A 350 27.89 -5.31 -5.77
C GLY A 350 28.09 -5.99 -4.41
N PHE A 351 27.58 -7.22 -4.25
CA PHE A 351 27.92 -8.06 -3.09
C PHE A 351 29.44 -8.28 -2.91
N SER A 352 30.20 -8.14 -4.00
CA SER A 352 31.66 -8.25 -4.04
C SER A 352 32.39 -7.13 -3.31
N ASP A 353 31.76 -5.97 -3.12
CA ASP A 353 32.41 -4.77 -2.59
C ASP A 353 32.10 -4.55 -1.09
N VAL A 354 31.25 -5.41 -0.52
CA VAL A 354 30.86 -5.40 0.90
C VAL A 354 31.86 -6.25 1.71
N PRO A 355 32.52 -5.70 2.75
CA PRO A 355 33.44 -6.45 3.61
C PRO A 355 32.85 -7.76 4.13
N GLY A 356 33.66 -8.82 4.23
CA GLY A 356 33.19 -10.16 4.61
C GLY A 356 32.46 -10.24 5.96
N ASP A 357 32.78 -9.34 6.90
CA ASP A 357 32.07 -9.26 8.17
C ASP A 357 30.67 -8.65 8.03
N GLN A 358 30.48 -7.69 7.12
CA GLN A 358 29.15 -7.16 6.79
C GLN A 358 28.30 -8.19 6.03
N GLN A 359 28.90 -8.97 5.13
CA GLN A 359 28.20 -10.09 4.46
C GLN A 359 27.65 -11.13 5.47
N ARG A 360 28.44 -11.46 6.50
CA ARG A 360 27.99 -12.37 7.58
C ARG A 360 26.82 -11.77 8.37
N LEU A 361 26.87 -10.48 8.68
CA LEU A 361 25.79 -9.79 9.39
C LEU A 361 24.51 -9.73 8.54
N LEU A 362 24.64 -9.46 7.23
CA LEU A 362 23.52 -9.57 6.30
C LEU A 362 22.94 -10.98 6.35
N LEU A 363 23.72 -12.05 6.15
CA LEU A 363 23.25 -13.46 6.22
C LEU A 363 22.46 -13.78 7.50
N VAL A 364 22.87 -13.21 8.62
CA VAL A 364 22.13 -13.33 9.88
C VAL A 364 20.77 -12.64 9.80
N ILE A 365 20.68 -11.44 9.21
CA ILE A 365 19.41 -10.73 8.97
C ILE A 365 18.45 -11.61 8.16
N HIS A 366 18.88 -12.12 7.00
CA HIS A 366 18.04 -12.96 6.14
C HIS A 366 17.50 -14.18 6.87
N LYS A 367 18.39 -14.92 7.54
CA LYS A 367 17.99 -16.08 8.33
C LYS A 367 17.02 -15.72 9.46
N GLN A 368 17.19 -14.57 10.12
CA GLN A 368 16.24 -14.14 11.16
C GLN A 368 14.87 -13.79 10.56
N VAL A 369 14.83 -13.15 9.39
CA VAL A 369 13.59 -12.79 8.70
C VAL A 369 12.87 -14.03 8.15
N GLU A 370 13.58 -14.98 7.54
CA GLU A 370 12.99 -16.26 7.12
C GLU A 370 12.38 -17.02 8.29
N ASN A 371 13.06 -17.03 9.44
CA ASN A 371 12.53 -17.64 10.64
C ASN A 371 11.28 -16.91 11.15
N ALA A 372 11.18 -15.59 10.98
CA ALA A 372 9.99 -14.82 11.34
C ALA A 372 8.79 -15.23 10.47
N VAL A 373 8.98 -15.33 9.16
CA VAL A 373 7.94 -15.67 8.18
C VAL A 373 7.44 -17.11 8.37
N ARG A 374 8.31 -18.06 8.71
CA ARG A 374 7.94 -19.48 8.91
C ARG A 374 7.24 -19.79 10.24
N SER A 375 7.14 -18.84 11.15
CA SER A 375 6.70 -19.09 12.52
C SER A 375 5.18 -18.97 12.67
N ASP A 376 4.47 -20.00 12.22
CA ASP A 376 2.99 -20.07 12.21
C ASP A 376 2.37 -20.60 13.53
N SER A 377 3.11 -20.52 14.66
CA SER A 377 2.68 -21.14 15.93
C SER A 377 2.27 -20.11 17.00
N GLY A 378 1.34 -20.49 17.87
CA GLY A 378 0.67 -19.67 18.89
C GLY A 378 1.53 -18.95 19.95
N ARG A 379 2.86 -18.87 19.79
CA ARG A 379 3.78 -17.98 20.55
C ARG A 379 4.30 -16.81 19.70
N HIS A 380 3.45 -16.28 18.85
CA HIS A 380 3.81 -15.32 17.80
C HIS A 380 4.47 -14.03 18.35
N LYS A 381 4.02 -13.52 19.52
CA LYS A 381 4.58 -12.32 20.16
C LYS A 381 6.03 -12.48 20.61
N ASP A 382 6.29 -13.41 21.52
CA ASP A 382 7.61 -13.56 22.15
C ASP A 382 8.70 -13.90 21.13
N GLN A 383 8.34 -14.70 20.13
CA GLN A 383 9.23 -15.06 19.05
C GLN A 383 9.56 -13.85 18.16
N MET A 384 8.55 -13.06 17.79
CA MET A 384 8.75 -11.84 17.01
C MET A 384 9.58 -10.81 17.77
N VAL A 385 9.31 -10.59 19.07
CA VAL A 385 10.13 -9.73 19.93
C VAL A 385 11.58 -10.19 19.97
N LYS A 386 11.83 -11.50 20.09
CA LYS A 386 13.19 -12.06 20.10
C LYS A 386 13.90 -11.85 18.76
N ILE A 387 13.20 -12.03 17.64
CA ILE A 387 13.74 -11.81 16.30
C ILE A 387 14.08 -10.33 16.11
N LEU A 388 13.18 -9.42 16.47
CA LEU A 388 13.39 -7.98 16.36
C LEU A 388 14.56 -7.48 17.21
N LYS A 389 14.70 -7.97 18.45
CA LYS A 389 15.87 -7.68 19.29
C LYS A 389 17.18 -8.13 18.64
N ARG A 390 17.19 -9.29 17.99
CA ARG A 390 18.36 -9.79 17.25
C ARG A 390 18.64 -8.94 16.02
N LEU A 391 17.62 -8.62 15.22
CA LEU A 391 17.74 -7.77 14.04
C LEU A 391 18.32 -6.41 14.41
N ARG A 392 17.79 -5.75 15.45
CA ARG A 392 18.30 -4.47 15.95
C ARG A 392 19.78 -4.54 16.31
N LYS A 393 20.18 -5.55 17.08
CA LYS A 393 21.59 -5.75 17.49
C LYS A 393 22.53 -6.00 16.29
N VAL A 394 22.03 -6.67 15.25
CA VAL A 394 22.81 -6.92 14.03
C VAL A 394 22.92 -5.65 13.19
N LEU A 395 21.83 -4.88 13.07
CA LEU A 395 21.80 -3.61 12.34
C LEU A 395 22.67 -2.52 12.99
N GLU A 396 22.67 -2.42 14.31
CA GLU A 396 23.56 -1.51 15.05
C GLU A 396 25.03 -1.80 14.74
N LYS A 397 25.42 -3.08 14.70
CA LYS A 397 26.77 -3.50 14.31
C LYS A 397 27.07 -3.19 12.85
N LEU A 398 26.09 -3.42 11.97
CA LEU A 398 26.24 -3.17 10.53
C LEU A 398 26.49 -1.69 10.25
N LEU A 399 25.70 -0.79 10.85
CA LEU A 399 25.85 0.66 10.69
C LEU A 399 27.13 1.19 11.32
N SER A 400 27.54 0.64 12.47
CA SER A 400 28.82 0.97 13.11
C SER A 400 30.03 0.58 12.23
N ALA A 401 29.88 -0.47 11.42
CA ALA A 401 30.89 -0.93 10.48
C ALA A 401 30.88 -0.17 9.13
N VAL A 402 29.87 0.67 8.90
CA VAL A 402 29.63 1.44 7.66
C VAL A 402 29.91 2.94 7.87
N GLY A 403 30.66 3.30 8.92
CA GLY A 403 31.02 4.68 9.27
C GLY A 403 31.64 5.48 8.11
N PRO A 404 31.60 6.83 8.18
CA PRO A 404 31.92 7.70 7.06
C PRO A 404 33.33 7.39 6.57
N SER A 405 33.47 7.20 5.26
CA SER A 405 34.75 7.11 4.57
C SER A 405 35.58 8.35 4.92
N GLN A 406 36.50 8.21 5.88
CA GLN A 406 37.61 9.12 6.08
C GLN A 406 38.60 8.88 4.94
N ASP A 407 38.30 9.40 3.76
CA ASP A 407 39.28 9.56 2.69
C ASP A 407 39.14 10.97 2.11
N THR A 408 39.73 11.92 2.83
CA THR A 408 40.52 13.02 2.26
C THR A 408 41.26 13.73 3.40
N ALA A 409 42.26 13.05 3.95
CA ALA A 409 43.40 13.68 4.61
C ALA A 409 44.67 13.15 3.94
N MET A 410 44.98 13.68 2.75
CA MET A 410 46.37 13.90 2.35
C MET A 410 46.45 15.28 1.73
N GLN A 411 46.88 16.22 2.57
CA GLN A 411 47.78 17.28 2.14
C GLN A 411 49.01 16.60 1.53
N ASP A 412 49.30 16.89 0.27
CA ASP A 412 50.50 17.64 -0.13
C ASP A 412 50.25 18.30 -1.49
#